data_AF-A0A6B2DAK2-F1
#
_entry.id   AF-A0A6B2DAK2-F1
#
_cell.length_a   1.000
_cell.length_b   1.000
_cell.length_c   1.000
_cell.angle_alpha   90.00
_cell.angle_beta   90.00
_cell.angle_gamma   90.00
#
_symmetry.space_group_name_H-M   'P 1'
#
loop_
_entity.id
_entity.type
_entity.pdbx_description
1 polymer ?
#
loop_
_entity_poly.entity_id
_entity_poly.type
_entity_poly.pdbx_seq_one_letter_code
_entity_poly.pdbx_strand_id
1 'polypeptide(L)' 'MSEPDNTEFLHGLEIEVEAELDIAESSHFEDAARTPVSEWQFDPTDAERYEVNLRGLLGAVEAVEDGERGHR' A
#
# COMPACT_ATOMS: atom_id res chain seq x y z
N MET A 1 -20.94 -3.11 19.03
CA MET A 1 -20.24 -2.38 17.97
C MET A 1 -20.69 -3.02 16.67
N SER A 2 -21.39 -2.28 15.81
CA SER A 2 -21.65 -2.78 14.46
C SER A 2 -20.32 -2.85 13.71
N GLU A 3 -20.09 -3.91 12.94
CA GLU A 3 -18.98 -3.94 11.99
C GLU A 3 -19.11 -2.72 11.07
N PRO A 4 -17.99 -2.04 10.75
CA PRO A 4 -18.02 -0.98 9.74
C PRO A 4 -18.61 -1.54 8.43
N ASP A 5 -19.27 -0.69 7.65
CA ASP A 5 -19.67 -1.08 6.31
C ASP A 5 -18.41 -1.54 5.57
N ASN A 6 -18.39 -2.79 5.09
CA ASN A 6 -17.23 -3.35 4.40
C ASN A 6 -16.80 -2.45 3.24
N THR A 7 -17.73 -1.75 2.60
CA THR A 7 -17.44 -0.79 1.54
C THR A 7 -16.66 0.41 2.05
N GLU A 8 -17.03 0.96 3.20
CA GLU A 8 -16.34 2.10 3.82
C GLU A 8 -14.94 1.69 4.31
N PHE A 9 -14.81 0.47 4.84
CA PHE A 9 -13.53 -0.08 5.24
C PHE A 9 -12.59 -0.31 4.04
N LEU A 10 -13.09 -0.93 2.97
CA LEU A 10 -12.29 -1.20 1.78
C LEU A 10 -11.82 0.09 1.10
N HIS A 11 -12.70 1.10 1.01
CA HIS A 11 -12.32 2.38 0.42
C HIS A 11 -11.31 3.15 1.29
N GLY A 12 -11.45 3.05 2.63
CA GLY A 12 -10.43 3.59 3.53
C GLY A 12 -9.08 2.89 3.36
N LEU A 13 -9.08 1.57 3.19
CA LEU A 13 -7.87 0.79 2.97
C LEU A 13 -7.23 1.10 1.61
N GLU A 14 -8.01 1.28 0.55
CA GLU A 14 -7.54 1.73 -0.77
C GLU A 14 -6.73 3.03 -0.64
N ILE A 15 -7.30 4.05 0.00
CA ILE A 15 -6.65 5.36 0.21
C ILE A 15 -5.34 5.22 1.02
N GLU A 16 -5.34 4.40 2.07
CA GLU A 16 -4.13 4.17 2.88
C GLU A 16 -3.02 3.49 2.07
N VAL A 17 -3.37 2.50 1.25
CA VAL A 17 -2.40 1.78 0.41
C VAL A 17 -1.84 2.67 -0.68
N GLU A 18 -2.67 3.53 -1.30
CA GLU A 18 -2.21 4.53 -2.27
C GLU A 18 -1.23 5.52 -1.65
N ALA A 19 -1.54 6.06 -0.47
CA ALA A 19 -0.66 6.99 0.23
C ALA A 19 0.69 6.35 0.59
N GLU A 20 0.68 5.09 1.02
CA GLU A 20 1.90 4.34 1.33
C GLU A 20 2.71 4.03 0.07
N LEU A 21 2.04 3.74 -1.06
CA LEU A 21 2.68 3.55 -2.36
C LEU A 21 3.38 4.83 -2.83
N ASP A 22 2.74 6.00 -2.69
CA ASP A 22 3.33 7.30 -3.02
C ASP A 22 4.60 7.57 -2.18
N ILE A 23 4.59 7.21 -0.90
CA ILE A 23 5.77 7.32 -0.02
C ILE A 23 6.87 6.37 -0.50
N ALA A 24 6.53 5.12 -0.80
CA ALA A 24 7.47 4.13 -1.32
C ALA A 24 8.13 4.62 -2.63
N GLU A 25 7.34 5.06 -3.60
CA GLU A 25 7.84 5.51 -4.91
C GLU A 25 8.71 6.78 -4.80
N SER A 26 8.31 7.75 -3.97
CA SER A 26 9.04 9.01 -3.76
C SER A 26 10.33 8.85 -2.94
N SER A 27 10.46 7.74 -2.22
CA SER A 27 11.62 7.49 -1.37
C SER A 27 12.89 7.13 -2.13
N HIS A 28 12.83 6.97 -3.47
CA HIS A 28 13.95 6.70 -4.36
C HIS A 28 14.93 5.69 -3.75
N PHE A 29 14.49 4.44 -3.63
CA PHE A 29 15.19 3.37 -2.91
C PHE A 29 16.66 3.19 -3.29
N GLU A 30 17.01 3.45 -4.55
CA GLU A 30 18.40 3.45 -5.04
C GLU A 30 19.29 4.52 -4.39
N ASP A 31 18.72 5.68 -4.05
CA ASP A 31 19.40 6.76 -3.34
C ASP A 31 19.43 6.52 -1.83
N ALA A 32 18.39 5.90 -1.26
CA ALA A 32 18.39 5.46 0.13
C ALA A 32 19.51 4.42 0.40
N ALA A 33 19.80 3.52 -0.54
CA ALA A 33 20.93 2.59 -0.43
C ALA A 33 22.31 3.28 -0.35
N ARG A 34 22.41 4.58 -0.69
CA ARG A 34 23.65 5.36 -0.61
C ARG A 34 23.82 6.10 0.71
N THR A 35 22.78 6.18 1.55
CA THR A 35 22.87 6.79 2.87
C THR A 35 23.31 5.79 3.93
N PRO A 36 23.84 6.24 5.09
CA PRO A 36 24.17 5.34 6.19
C PRO A 36 22.94 4.57 6.68
N VAL A 37 23.13 3.30 7.05
CA VAL A 37 22.05 2.42 7.57
C VAL A 37 21.28 3.03 8.74
N SER A 38 21.92 3.87 9.56
CA SER A 38 21.27 4.57 10.67
C SER A 38 20.26 5.64 10.24
N GLU A 39 20.29 6.05 8.96
CA GLU A 39 19.42 7.06 8.37
C GLU A 39 18.35 6.45 7.45
N TRP A 40 18.34 5.12 7.34
CA TRP A 40 17.35 4.40 6.55
C TRP A 40 15.98 4.44 7.24
N GLN A 41 14.98 4.95 6.52
CA GLN A 41 13.58 4.87 6.96
C GLN A 41 12.99 3.47 6.73
N PHE A 42 13.54 2.73 5.77
CA PHE A 42 13.19 1.36 5.40
C PHE A 42 14.44 0.66 4.86
N ASP A 43 14.48 -0.67 4.87
CA ASP A 43 15.58 -1.42 4.24
C ASP A 43 15.46 -1.34 2.71
N PRO A 44 16.43 -0.74 1.99
CA PRO A 44 16.40 -0.64 0.52
C PRO A 44 16.34 -2.00 -0.18
N THR A 45 16.81 -3.07 0.48
CA THR A 45 16.76 -4.44 -0.04
C THR A 45 15.36 -5.04 0.02
N ASP A 46 14.52 -4.58 0.95
CA ASP A 46 13.11 -4.99 1.06
C ASP A 46 12.16 -4.01 0.36
N ALA A 47 12.65 -2.86 -0.07
CA ALA A 47 11.86 -1.78 -0.63
C ALA A 47 11.10 -2.16 -1.92
N GLU A 48 11.78 -2.77 -2.90
CA GLU A 48 11.11 -3.28 -4.11
C GLU A 48 10.02 -4.29 -3.76
N ARG A 49 10.31 -5.17 -2.79
CA ARG A 49 9.36 -6.19 -2.34
C ARG A 49 8.15 -5.53 -1.67
N TYR A 50 8.37 -4.50 -0.87
CA TYR A 50 7.31 -3.74 -0.22
C TYR A 50 6.39 -3.08 -1.25
N GLU A 51 6.97 -2.39 -2.23
CA GLU A 51 6.24 -1.76 -3.34
C GLU A 51 5.41 -2.77 -4.15
N VAL A 52 6.00 -3.93 -4.48
CA VAL A 52 5.28 -5.02 -5.16
C VAL A 52 4.11 -5.53 -4.31
N ASN A 53 4.31 -5.67 -2.99
CA ASN A 53 3.24 -6.11 -2.10
C ASN A 53 2.11 -5.08 -2.00
N LEU A 54 2.43 -3.78 -1.94
CA LEU A 54 1.44 -2.70 -1.90
C LEU A 54 0.58 -2.68 -3.17
N ARG A 55 1.20 -2.79 -4.36
CA ARG A 55 0.44 -2.89 -5.62
C ARG A 55 -0.44 -4.14 -5.69
N GLY A 56 0.08 -5.26 -5.18
CA GLY A 56 -0.71 -6.49 -5.07
C GLY A 56 -1.90 -6.34 -4.13
N LEU A 57 -1.71 -5.66 -3.00
CA LEU A 57 -2.76 -5.38 -2.03
C LEU A 57 -3.81 -4.42 -2.61
N LEU A 58 -3.38 -3.33 -3.28
CA LEU A 58 -4.28 -2.38 -3.94
C LEU A 58 -5.20 -3.11 -4.93
N GLY A 59 -4.63 -3.90 -5.84
CA GLY A 59 -5.42 -4.66 -6.80
C GLY A 59 -6.34 -5.70 -6.15
N ALA A 60 -5.98 -6.26 -4.99
CA ALA A 60 -6.86 -7.15 -4.24
C ALA A 60 -8.02 -6.39 -3.59
N VAL A 61 -7.79 -5.19 -3.05
CA VAL A 61 -8.83 -4.32 -2.48
C VAL A 61 -9.80 -3.90 -3.57
N GLU A 62 -9.31 -3.36 -4.68
CA GLU A 62 -10.12 -2.97 -5.85
C GLU A 62 -11.00 -4.14 -6.35
N ALA A 63 -10.42 -5.34 -6.47
CA ALA A 63 -11.16 -6.52 -6.92
C ALA A 63 -12.28 -6.95 -5.96
N VAL A 64 -12.07 -6.81 -4.65
CA VAL A 64 -13.11 -7.10 -3.65
C VAL A 64 -14.19 -6.03 -3.69
N GLU A 65 -13.83 -4.76 -3.74
CA GLU A 65 -14.80 -3.67 -3.83
C GLU A 65 -15.69 -3.77 -5.07
N ASP A 66 -15.11 -4.08 -6.23
CA ASP A 66 -15.86 -4.29 -7.47
C ASP A 66 -16.82 -5.48 -7.36
N GLY A 67 -16.43 -6.53 -6.63
CA GLY A 67 -17.29 -7.66 -6.28
C GLY A 67 -18.49 -7.24 -5.41
N GLU A 68 -18.26 -6.45 -4.37
CA GLU A 68 -19.32 -5.93 -3.49
C GLU A 68 -20.26 -4.96 -4.23
N ARG A 69 -19.73 -4.15 -5.15
CA ARG A 69 -20.52 -3.24 -6.01
C ARG A 69 -21.35 -4.01 -7.04
N GLY A 70 -20.83 -5.11 -7.59
CA GLY A 70 -21.51 -5.97 -8.57
C GLY A 70 -22.55 -6.93 -7.99
N HIS A 71 -22.53 -7.17 -6.67
CA HIS A 71 -23.47 -8.07 -5.98
C HIS A 71 -24.73 -7.36 -5.43
N ARG A 72 -24.90 -6.06 -5.71
CA ARG A 72 -26.02 -5.23 -5.23
C ARG A 72 -27.21 -5.16 -6.19
#